data_AF-A0A239K2R6-F1
#
_entry.id   AF-A0A239K2R6-F1
#
_cell.length_a   1.000
_cell.length_b   1.000
_cell.length_c   1.000
_cell.angle_alpha   90.00
_cell.angle_beta   90.00
_cell.angle_gamma   90.00
#
_symmetry.space_group_name_H-M   'P 1'
#
loop_
_entity.id
_entity.type
_entity.pdbx_description
1 polymer ?
#
loop_
_entity_poly.entity_id
_entity_poly.type
_entity_poly.pdbx_seq_one_letter_code
_entity_poly.pdbx_strand_id
1 'polypeptide(L)'
;MNWIHLVSYFFGGIFIANAVPHCVSGVMGQPFQSPFAKPSGEGLSSSTVNILWGFFNLIIGYVLVVRVGHFDLELTGDVLALAVGALLISLFSARHFGQFHGGNTPGRS
;
A
#
# COMPACT_ATOMS: atom_id res chain seq x y z
N MET A 1 -24.28 -3.33 -9.25
CA MET A 1 -23.02 -2.77 -8.74
C MET A 1 -22.60 -1.65 -9.67
N ASN A 2 -22.30 -0.47 -9.16
CA ASN A 2 -21.76 0.61 -9.99
C ASN A 2 -20.28 0.31 -10.24
N TRP A 3 -19.87 0.13 -11.49
CA TRP A 3 -18.49 -0.21 -11.85
C TRP A 3 -17.48 0.83 -11.32
N ILE A 4 -17.90 2.09 -11.17
CA ILE A 4 -17.09 3.16 -10.56
C ILE A 4 -16.76 2.85 -9.10
N HIS A 5 -17.69 2.23 -8.36
CA HIS A 5 -17.44 1.83 -6.97
C HIS A 5 -16.40 0.71 -6.91
N LEU A 6 -16.48 -0.29 -7.81
CA LEU A 6 -15.47 -1.35 -7.90
C LEU A 6 -14.08 -0.80 -8.20
N VAL A 7 -13.98 0.16 -9.12
CA VAL A 7 -12.73 0.86 -9.40
C VAL A 7 -12.24 1.61 -8.16
N SER A 8 -13.13 2.30 -7.45
CA SER A 8 -12.80 2.98 -6.20
C SER A 8 -12.27 2.02 -5.15
N TYR A 9 -12.93 0.88 -4.93
CA TYR A 9 -12.51 -0.13 -3.95
C TYR A 9 -11.18 -0.78 -4.33
N PHE A 10 -10.96 -1.07 -5.60
CA PHE A 10 -9.67 -1.54 -6.10
C PHE A 10 -8.53 -0.59 -5.74
N PHE A 11 -8.66 0.71 -6.05
CA PHE A 11 -7.65 1.69 -5.68
C PHE A 11 -7.58 1.91 -4.16
N GLY A 12 -8.70 1.83 -3.45
CA GLY A 12 -8.73 1.83 -1.99
C GLY A 12 -7.84 0.74 -1.40
N GLY A 13 -7.92 -0.46 -1.96
CA GLY A 13 -7.06 -1.60 -1.57
C GLY A 13 -5.59 -1.33 -1.83
N ILE A 14 -5.26 -0.72 -2.98
CA ILE A 14 -3.89 -0.30 -3.31
C ILE A 14 -3.34 0.66 -2.25
N PHE A 15 -4.07 1.73 -1.92
CA PHE A 15 -3.61 2.71 -0.95
C PHE A 15 -3.50 2.12 0.47
N ILE A 16 -4.50 1.35 0.91
CA ILE A 16 -4.48 0.73 2.25
C ILE A 16 -3.28 -0.22 2.40
N ALA A 17 -3.04 -1.10 1.43
CA ALA A 17 -1.92 -2.04 1.50
C ALA A 17 -0.56 -1.33 1.35
N ASN A 18 -0.48 -0.28 0.53
CA ASN A 18 0.74 0.52 0.41
C ASN A 18 1.09 1.26 1.72
N ALA A 19 0.10 1.61 2.55
CA ALA A 19 0.36 2.22 3.84
C ALA A 19 1.13 1.32 4.81
N VAL A 20 0.99 0.00 4.70
CA VAL A 20 1.53 -0.99 5.67
C VAL A 20 3.04 -0.85 5.87
N PRO A 21 3.91 -1.00 4.85
CA PRO A 21 5.35 -0.90 5.07
C PRO A 21 5.77 0.46 5.63
N HIS A 22 5.14 1.54 5.18
CA HIS A 22 5.49 2.91 5.60
C HIS A 22 5.06 3.20 7.05
N CYS A 23 3.86 2.77 7.46
CA CYS A 23 3.42 2.90 8.85
C CYS A 23 4.26 2.03 9.78
N VAL A 24 4.50 0.77 9.42
CA VAL A 24 5.27 -0.17 10.25
C VAL A 24 6.70 0.32 10.43
N SER A 25 7.42 0.62 9.34
CA SER A 25 8.78 1.17 9.43
C SER A 25 8.82 2.49 10.18
N GLY A 26 7.85 3.39 9.94
CA GLY A 26 7.73 4.66 10.63
C GLY A 26 7.58 4.51 12.14
N VAL A 27 6.65 3.67 12.61
CA VAL A 27 6.39 3.41 14.05
C VAL A 27 7.56 2.66 14.70
N MET A 28 8.25 1.79 13.96
CA MET A 28 9.48 1.12 14.42
C MET A 28 10.71 2.05 14.46
N GLY A 29 10.57 3.32 14.07
CA GLY A 29 11.68 4.27 13.99
C GLY A 29 12.70 3.93 12.90
N GLN A 30 12.34 3.08 11.93
CA GLN A 30 13.22 2.62 10.87
C GLN A 30 13.09 3.50 9.62
N PRO A 31 14.19 3.87 8.96
CA PRO A 31 14.13 4.45 7.63
C PRO A 31 13.64 3.41 6.61
N PHE A 32 12.89 3.85 5.61
CA PHE A 32 12.36 2.98 4.56
C PHE A 32 12.22 3.72 3.24
N GLN A 33 12.20 2.97 2.13
CA GLN A 33 12.08 3.52 0.79
C GLN A 33 10.77 4.27 0.63
N SER A 34 10.81 5.44 -0.02
CA SER A 34 9.61 6.26 -0.25
C SER A 34 9.77 7.09 -1.54
N PRO A 35 8.66 7.59 -2.12
CA PRO A 35 8.73 8.46 -3.30
C PRO A 35 9.47 9.79 -3.03
N PHE A 36 9.65 10.17 -1.76
CA PHE A 36 10.34 11.40 -1.34
C PHE A 36 11.84 11.21 -1.17
N ALA A 37 12.34 9.97 -1.22
CA ALA A 37 13.76 9.69 -1.10
C ALA A 37 14.53 10.06 -2.37
N LYS A 38 15.86 10.03 -2.30
CA LYS A 38 16.76 10.18 -3.45
C LYS A 38 17.70 8.97 -3.51
N PRO A 39 17.66 8.15 -4.58
CA PRO A 39 16.70 8.18 -5.69
C PRO A 39 15.26 7.89 -5.24
N SER A 40 14.27 8.43 -5.97
CA SER A 40 12.86 8.27 -5.60
C SER A 40 12.43 6.81 -5.65
N GLY A 41 11.77 6.33 -4.60
CA GLY A 41 11.32 4.93 -4.51
C GLY A 41 12.42 3.90 -4.23
N GLU A 42 13.69 4.32 -4.12
CA GLU A 42 14.84 3.43 -3.91
C GLU A 42 15.68 3.85 -2.69
N GLY A 43 15.94 5.14 -2.55
CA GLY A 43 16.65 5.70 -1.41
C GLY A 43 15.81 5.63 -0.13
N LEU A 44 16.44 5.90 1.01
CA LEU A 44 15.77 5.85 2.31
C LEU A 44 15.21 7.22 2.70
N SER A 45 13.96 7.23 3.15
CA SER A 45 13.35 8.35 3.86
C SER A 45 13.34 8.11 5.36
N SER A 46 13.30 9.17 6.16
CA SER A 46 13.22 9.05 7.62
C SER A 46 11.93 8.36 8.08
N SER A 47 11.92 7.87 9.32
CA SER A 47 10.74 7.28 9.95
C SER A 47 9.55 8.24 9.99
N THR A 48 9.79 9.53 10.26
CA THR A 48 8.76 10.59 10.23
C THR A 48 8.16 10.78 8.84
N VAL A 49 8.97 10.75 7.78
CA VAL A 49 8.45 10.85 6.41
C VAL A 49 7.63 9.61 6.05
N ASN A 50 8.08 8.43 6.47
CA ASN A 50 7.34 7.19 6.25
C ASN A 50 6.00 7.16 6.98
N ILE A 51 5.92 7.59 8.25
CA ILE A 51 4.63 7.61 8.95
C ILE A 51 3.65 8.62 8.31
N LEU A 52 4.12 9.81 7.91
CA LEU A 52 3.27 10.78 7.21
C LEU A 52 2.77 10.24 5.86
N TRP A 53 3.66 9.57 5.12
CA TRP A 53 3.30 8.95 3.85
C TRP A 53 2.33 7.77 4.03
N GLY A 54 2.53 6.93 5.04
CA GLY A 54 1.62 5.84 5.38
C GLY A 54 0.22 6.36 5.74
N PHE A 55 0.12 7.41 6.57
CA PHE A 55 -1.15 8.03 6.91
C PHE A 55 -1.83 8.70 5.71
N PHE A 56 -1.08 9.35 4.82
CA PHE A 56 -1.63 9.88 3.59
C PHE A 56 -2.30 8.79 2.75
N ASN A 57 -1.65 7.62 2.62
CA ASN A 57 -2.23 6.47 1.94
C ASN A 57 -3.50 5.95 2.66
N LEU A 58 -3.49 5.86 3.99
CA LEU A 58 -4.69 5.46 4.75
C LEU A 58 -5.87 6.42 4.56
N ILE A 59 -5.62 7.74 4.53
CA ILE A 59 -6.65 8.75 4.30
C ILE A 59 -7.28 8.56 2.92
N ILE A 60 -6.46 8.38 1.87
CA ILE A 60 -6.98 8.11 0.53
C ILE A 60 -7.78 6.81 0.50
N GLY A 61 -7.24 5.74 1.10
CA GLY A 61 -7.92 4.46 1.24
C GLY A 61 -9.30 4.60 1.90
N TYR A 62 -9.38 5.33 3.01
CA TYR A 62 -10.64 5.63 3.70
C TYR A 62 -11.62 6.36 2.79
N VAL A 63 -11.18 7.41 2.08
CA VAL A 63 -12.06 8.15 1.16
C VAL A 63 -12.60 7.22 0.07
N LEU A 64 -11.73 6.44 -0.57
CA LEU A 64 -12.12 5.57 -1.68
C LEU A 64 -13.05 4.42 -1.26
N VAL A 65 -12.84 3.83 -0.08
CA VAL A 65 -13.65 2.70 0.39
C VAL A 65 -14.93 3.17 1.08
N VAL A 66 -14.84 4.16 1.95
CA VAL A 66 -15.93 4.52 2.88
C VAL A 66 -16.74 5.72 2.39
N ARG A 67 -16.16 6.61 1.55
CA ARG A 67 -16.81 7.87 1.17
C ARG A 67 -17.34 7.91 -0.27
N VAL A 68 -16.77 7.13 -1.19
CA VAL A 68 -17.20 7.13 -2.61
C VAL A 68 -18.46 6.30 -2.83
N GLY A 69 -18.59 5.16 -2.16
CA GLY A 69 -19.74 4.27 -2.28
C GLY A 69 -20.11 3.62 -0.96
N HIS A 70 -21.15 2.77 -0.97
CA HIS A 70 -21.56 1.99 0.20
C HIS A 70 -20.87 0.63 0.16
N PHE A 71 -19.62 0.58 0.62
CA PHE A 71 -18.84 -0.66 0.64
C PHE A 71 -19.52 -1.69 1.53
N ASP A 72 -19.86 -2.84 0.97
CA ASP A 72 -20.57 -3.92 1.67
C ASP A 72 -19.66 -5.16 1.81
N LEU A 73 -19.43 -5.59 3.05
CA LEU A 73 -18.62 -6.76 3.36
C LEU A 73 -19.32 -8.09 3.01
N GLU A 74 -20.65 -8.10 2.95
CA GLU A 74 -21.43 -9.27 2.55
C GLU A 74 -21.38 -9.47 1.03
N LEU A 75 -21.08 -8.41 0.29
CA LEU A 75 -21.03 -8.42 -1.16
C LEU A 75 -19.63 -8.82 -1.66
N THR A 76 -19.52 -10.06 -2.15
CA THR A 76 -18.25 -10.64 -2.60
C THR A 76 -17.54 -9.78 -3.65
N GLY A 77 -18.28 -9.10 -4.54
CA GLY A 77 -17.68 -8.26 -5.57
C GLY A 77 -16.93 -7.04 -5.01
N ASP A 78 -17.42 -6.43 -3.94
CA ASP A 78 -16.79 -5.27 -3.30
C ASP A 78 -15.50 -5.70 -2.59
N VAL A 79 -15.61 -6.77 -1.78
CA VAL A 79 -14.47 -7.37 -1.08
C VAL A 79 -13.40 -7.84 -2.07
N LEU A 80 -13.81 -8.48 -3.17
CA LEU A 80 -12.88 -8.96 -4.19
C LEU A 80 -12.15 -7.81 -4.88
N ALA A 81 -12.85 -6.73 -5.24
CA ALA A 81 -12.23 -5.56 -5.85
C ALA A 81 -11.15 -4.96 -4.92
N LEU A 82 -11.48 -4.76 -3.65
CA LEU A 82 -10.54 -4.29 -2.61
C LEU A 82 -9.34 -5.23 -2.46
N ALA A 83 -9.61 -6.54 -2.32
CA ALA A 83 -8.58 -7.56 -2.08
C ALA A 83 -7.62 -7.71 -3.27
N VAL A 84 -8.12 -7.64 -4.51
CA VAL A 84 -7.28 -7.70 -5.72
C VAL A 84 -6.35 -6.49 -5.79
N GLY A 85 -6.85 -5.29 -5.51
CA GLY A 85 -6.01 -4.08 -5.47
C GLY A 85 -4.91 -4.18 -4.41
N ALA A 86 -5.28 -4.59 -3.20
CA ALA A 86 -4.34 -4.81 -2.11
C ALA A 86 -3.28 -5.88 -2.44
N LEU A 87 -3.69 -7.00 -3.05
CA LEU A 87 -2.79 -8.07 -3.44
C LEU A 87 -1.76 -7.62 -4.49
N LEU A 88 -2.21 -6.93 -5.55
CA LEU A 88 -1.33 -6.51 -6.64
C LEU A 88 -0.26 -5.52 -6.16
N ILE A 89 -0.64 -4.52 -5.36
CA ILE A 89 0.35 -3.59 -4.81
C ILE A 89 1.27 -4.28 -3.81
N SER A 90 0.78 -5.24 -3.03
CA SER A 90 1.61 -5.98 -2.07
C SER A 90 2.65 -6.84 -2.78
N LEU A 91 2.27 -7.52 -3.87
CA LEU A 91 3.21 -8.28 -4.70
C LEU A 91 4.23 -7.37 -5.39
N PHE A 92 3.80 -6.21 -5.89
CA PHE A 92 4.69 -5.20 -6.44
C PHE A 92 5.69 -4.72 -5.39
N SER A 93 5.21 -4.30 -4.21
CA SER A 93 6.04 -3.83 -3.10
C SER A 93 7.00 -4.91 -2.60
N ALA A 94 6.55 -6.16 -2.48
CA ALA A 94 7.40 -7.28 -2.07
C ALA A 94 8.58 -7.48 -3.03
N ARG A 95 8.34 -7.40 -4.35
CA ARG A 95 9.40 -7.49 -5.36
C ARG A 95 10.27 -6.24 -5.40
N HIS A 96 9.66 -5.07 -5.44
CA HIS A 96 10.37 -3.79 -5.57
C HIS A 96 11.25 -3.50 -4.35
N PHE A 97 10.73 -3.70 -3.13
CA PHE A 97 11.53 -3.55 -1.92
C PHE A 97 12.40 -4.78 -1.65
N GLY A 98 11.98 -5.97 -2.09
CA GLY A 98 12.73 -7.21 -1.93
C GLY A 98 14.12 -7.19 -2.57
N GLN A 99 14.33 -6.40 -3.64
CA GLN A 99 15.67 -6.23 -4.22
C GLN A 99 16.65 -5.52 -3.27
N PHE A 100 16.15 -4.69 -2.35
CA PHE A 100 16.96 -3.97 -1.37
C PHE A 100 17.08 -4.71 -0.03
N HIS A 101 16.11 -5.56 0.30
CA HIS A 101 16.04 -6.29 1.58
C HIS A 101 16.40 -7.78 1.46
N GLY A 102 16.88 -8.23 0.29
CA GLY A 102 17.31 -9.62 0.04
C GLY A 102 16.20 -10.61 -0.31
N GLY A 103 14.95 -10.17 -0.40
CA GLY A 103 13.78 -11.04 -0.68
C GLY A 103 13.73 -11.62 -2.11
N ASN A 104 14.38 -10.97 -3.09
CA ASN A 104 14.34 -11.41 -4.50
C ASN A 104 15.37 -12.47 -4.86
N THR A 105 16.35 -12.72 -3.99
CA THR A 105 17.40 -13.72 -4.23
C THR A 105 17.47 -14.65 -3.03
N PRO A 106 16.50 -15.54 -2.84
CA PRO A 106 16.55 -16.53 -1.78
C PRO A 106 17.67 -17.54 -2.09
N GLY A 107 18.88 -17.26 -1.60
CA GLY A 107 20.02 -18.17 -1.64
C GLY A 107 20.66 -18.39 -3.01
N ARG A 108 21.74 -17.64 -3.28
CA ARG A 108 23.00 -18.30 -3.61
C ARG A 108 23.86 -18.22 -2.35
N SER A 109 23.58 -19.11 -1.39
CA SER A 109 24.51 -19.45 -0.30
C SER A 109 25.48 -20.48 -0.82
#